data_AF-A0A6C0IQA5-F1
#
_entry.id   AF-A0A6C0IQA5-F1
#
_cell.length_a   1.000
_cell.length_b   1.000
_cell.length_c   1.000
_cell.angle_alpha   90.00
_cell.angle_beta   90.00
_cell.angle_gamma   90.00
#
_symmetry.space_group_name_H-M   'P 1'
#
loop_
_entity.id
_entity.type
_entity.pdbx_description
1 polymer ?
#
loop_
_entity_poly.entity_id
_entity_poly.type
_entity_poly.pdbx_seq_one_letter_code
_entity_poly.pdbx_strand_id
1 'polypeptide(L)'
;MISVISGNILDEIQTTCADISVYDYIYISVGSKENDHVVYFNGGKQVHSNAFMQMVPLFLHKPGANVLIISIDTFKHTHQISSHVRKLENIVTDNIHFLLINHFCDAVFIDNFMHVFIKKLNQTNFPAARFMITNFIRHKHSPNAIEKQSEEIIPTTIQTALDSTATYGTCFFQWFGYNPMFYNYVYNYKRLKSNPVVYNHIYAVEDLLTKLSRKTLSEKIVIQNMSVVFILQHMYNFCQYNNLTDRIAFSIHDELISEESIVIVT
;
A
#
# COMPACT_ATOMS: atom_id res chain seq x y z
N MET A 1 -13.91 6.27 -13.28
CA MET A 1 -14.72 7.39 -12.70
C MET A 1 -14.06 7.87 -11.41
N ILE A 2 -13.84 9.17 -11.23
CA ILE A 2 -13.22 9.74 -10.01
C ILE A 2 -14.27 10.56 -9.25
N SER A 3 -14.49 10.23 -7.98
CA SER A 3 -15.42 10.92 -7.09
C SER A 3 -14.65 11.53 -5.91
N VAL A 4 -14.91 12.80 -5.58
CA VAL A 4 -14.29 13.48 -4.45
C VAL A 4 -15.30 13.60 -3.32
N ILE A 5 -14.91 13.13 -2.13
CA ILE A 5 -15.72 13.13 -0.91
C ILE A 5 -15.04 14.07 0.10
N SER A 6 -15.75 15.05 0.65
CA SER A 6 -15.18 16.02 1.61
C SER A 6 -16.11 16.35 2.79
N GLY A 7 -17.32 15.78 2.80
CA GLY A 7 -18.37 16.08 3.77
C GLY A 7 -18.69 14.90 4.68
N ASN A 8 -19.93 14.41 4.61
CA ASN A 8 -20.40 13.30 5.42
C ASN A 8 -19.87 11.97 4.88
N ILE A 9 -18.58 11.73 5.11
CA ILE A 9 -17.82 10.65 4.49
C ILE A 9 -18.41 9.29 4.80
N LEU A 10 -18.86 9.05 6.04
CA LEU A 10 -19.38 7.74 6.42
C LEU A 10 -20.69 7.43 5.67
N ASP A 11 -21.59 8.40 5.53
CA ASP A 11 -22.84 8.23 4.78
C ASP A 11 -22.59 8.14 3.27
N GLU A 12 -21.66 8.93 2.75
CA GLU A 12 -21.24 8.86 1.34
C GLU A 12 -20.60 7.51 1.01
N ILE A 13 -19.78 6.94 1.90
CA ILE A 13 -19.21 5.59 1.74
C ILE A 13 -20.31 4.52 1.87
N GLN A 14 -21.26 4.69 2.78
CA GLN A 14 -22.39 3.76 2.88
C GLN A 14 -23.18 3.68 1.57
N THR A 15 -23.40 4.84 0.92
CA THR A 15 -24.16 4.98 -0.32
C THR A 15 -23.36 4.57 -1.55
N THR A 16 -22.15 5.12 -1.72
CA THR A 16 -21.32 4.89 -2.91
C THR A 16 -20.74 3.47 -2.96
N CYS A 17 -20.50 2.89 -1.78
CA CYS A 17 -20.10 1.49 -1.63
C CYS A 17 -21.26 0.63 -1.12
N ALA A 18 -22.51 0.94 -1.48
CA ALA A 18 -23.69 0.17 -1.03
C ALA A 18 -23.58 -1.30 -1.39
N ASP A 19 -23.19 -1.59 -2.63
CA ASP A 19 -22.86 -2.93 -3.10
C ASP A 19 -21.39 -2.98 -3.54
N ILE A 20 -20.56 -3.64 -2.74
CA ILE A 20 -19.14 -3.85 -3.06
C ILE A 20 -18.89 -5.18 -3.79
N SER A 21 -19.91 -6.01 -3.98
CA SER A 21 -19.78 -7.30 -4.67
C SER A 21 -19.57 -7.15 -6.18
N VAL A 22 -19.84 -5.95 -6.72
CA VAL A 22 -19.58 -5.58 -8.12
C VAL A 22 -18.09 -5.42 -8.44
N TYR A 23 -17.23 -5.28 -7.43
CA TYR A 23 -15.80 -5.12 -7.60
C TYR A 23 -15.08 -6.47 -7.48
N ASP A 24 -14.10 -6.67 -8.35
CA ASP A 24 -13.18 -7.81 -8.26
C ASP A 24 -12.05 -7.54 -7.25
N TYR A 25 -11.62 -6.28 -7.15
CA TYR A 25 -10.53 -5.85 -6.27
C TYR A 25 -10.89 -4.57 -5.52
N ILE A 26 -10.48 -4.51 -4.25
CA ILE A 26 -10.64 -3.32 -3.41
C ILE A 26 -9.29 -2.93 -2.82
N TYR A 27 -8.91 -1.68 -3.03
CA TYR A 27 -7.69 -1.09 -2.49
C TYR A 27 -7.98 0.20 -1.73
N ILE A 28 -7.36 0.35 -0.56
CA ILE A 28 -7.46 1.55 0.26
C ILE A 28 -6.06 2.08 0.55
N SER A 29 -5.79 3.34 0.22
CA SER A 29 -4.56 4.05 0.59
C SER A 29 -4.84 5.14 1.61
N VAL A 30 -4.01 5.20 2.66
CA VAL A 30 -4.09 6.20 3.73
C VAL A 30 -2.80 7.02 3.73
N GLY A 31 -2.90 8.34 3.51
CA GLY A 31 -1.74 9.26 3.53
C GLY A 31 -0.89 9.30 2.26
N SER A 32 -1.50 9.10 1.08
CA SER A 32 -0.83 8.93 -0.22
C SER A 32 -0.68 10.23 -1.04
N LYS A 33 -1.01 11.40 -0.48
CA LYS A 33 -0.96 12.69 -1.19
C LYS A 33 0.45 13.05 -1.67
N GLU A 34 0.53 13.58 -2.89
CA GLU A 34 1.75 14.18 -3.41
C GLU A 34 2.03 15.51 -2.67
N ASN A 35 3.04 15.51 -1.81
CA ASN A 35 3.53 16.73 -1.16
C ASN A 35 4.62 17.43 -1.99
N ASP A 36 5.50 16.63 -2.59
CA ASP A 36 6.59 17.08 -3.47
C ASP A 36 6.58 16.24 -4.75
N HIS A 37 6.91 16.84 -5.90
CA HIS A 37 7.08 16.09 -7.17
C HIS A 37 8.32 15.20 -7.17
N VAL A 38 9.28 15.52 -6.32
CA VAL A 38 10.61 14.94 -6.29
C VAL A 38 11.03 14.74 -4.84
N VAL A 39 11.62 13.59 -4.57
CA VAL A 39 12.25 13.28 -3.28
C VAL A 39 13.77 13.25 -3.46
N TYR A 40 14.45 13.93 -2.55
CA TYR A 40 15.91 13.94 -2.46
C TYR A 40 16.34 12.98 -1.35
N PHE A 41 17.20 12.03 -1.69
CA PHE A 41 17.86 11.14 -0.75
C PHE A 41 19.32 11.56 -0.53
N ASN A 42 19.93 10.99 0.52
CA ASN A 42 21.34 11.22 0.85
C ASN A 42 22.24 10.96 -0.37
N GLY A 43 23.27 11.80 -0.52
CA GLY A 43 24.15 11.77 -1.69
C GLY A 43 23.60 12.49 -2.93
N GLY A 44 22.52 13.28 -2.78
CA GLY A 44 21.96 14.10 -3.86
C GLY A 44 21.13 13.32 -4.88
N LYS A 45 20.85 12.03 -4.62
CA LYS A 45 20.02 11.21 -5.51
C LYS A 45 18.60 11.76 -5.53
N GLN A 46 18.19 12.19 -6.72
CA GLN A 46 16.86 12.67 -7.01
C GLN A 46 15.99 11.52 -7.53
N VAL A 47 14.80 11.32 -6.95
CA VAL A 47 13.80 10.39 -7.47
C VAL A 47 12.46 11.11 -7.65
N HIS A 48 11.67 10.68 -8.63
CA HIS A 48 10.29 11.12 -8.74
C HIS A 48 9.47 10.60 -7.55
N SER A 49 8.53 11.43 -7.10
CA SER A 49 7.57 11.03 -6.09
C SER A 49 6.75 9.84 -6.57
N ASN A 50 6.56 8.87 -5.68
CA ASN A 50 5.73 7.71 -5.95
C ASN A 50 4.27 7.89 -5.47
N ALA A 51 3.88 9.09 -5.03
CA ALA A 51 2.56 9.37 -4.47
C ALA A 51 1.38 8.88 -5.33
N PHE A 52 1.40 9.09 -6.65
CA PHE A 52 0.33 8.58 -7.52
C PHE A 52 0.30 7.05 -7.61
N MET A 53 1.45 6.39 -7.45
CA MET A 53 1.54 4.93 -7.38
C MET A 53 1.11 4.41 -6.01
N GLN A 54 1.19 5.24 -4.96
CA GLN A 54 0.58 4.96 -3.67
C GLN A 54 -0.95 5.07 -3.73
N MET A 55 -1.49 6.00 -4.53
CA MET A 55 -2.94 6.12 -4.77
C MET A 55 -3.47 5.02 -5.69
N VAL A 56 -2.78 4.77 -6.81
CA VAL A 56 -3.14 3.78 -7.84
C VAL A 56 -1.93 2.86 -8.09
N PRO A 57 -1.71 1.84 -7.26
CA PRO A 57 -0.65 0.86 -7.50
C PRO A 57 -0.75 0.17 -8.86
N LEU A 58 0.39 -0.11 -9.49
CA LEU A 58 0.40 -0.76 -10.81
C LEU A 58 -0.20 -2.17 -10.81
N PHE A 59 -0.17 -2.87 -9.69
CA PHE A 59 -0.77 -4.19 -9.58
C PHE A 59 -2.31 -4.18 -9.71
N LEU A 60 -2.94 -2.99 -9.64
CA LEU A 60 -4.39 -2.80 -9.84
C LEU A 60 -4.78 -2.53 -11.29
N HIS A 61 -3.82 -2.32 -12.19
CA HIS A 61 -4.08 -2.22 -13.62
C HIS A 61 -4.36 -3.61 -14.19
N LYS A 62 -5.56 -4.13 -13.91
CA LYS A 62 -6.03 -5.45 -14.33
C LYS A 62 -7.14 -5.30 -15.37
N PRO A 63 -6.84 -5.44 -16.67
CA PRO A 63 -7.85 -5.35 -17.72
C PRO A 63 -9.00 -6.32 -17.49
N GLY A 64 -10.23 -5.83 -17.62
CA GLY A 64 -11.45 -6.64 -17.46
C GLY A 64 -11.90 -6.87 -16.01
N ALA A 65 -11.18 -6.37 -15.01
CA ALA A 65 -11.59 -6.43 -13.61
C ALA A 65 -12.16 -5.08 -13.16
N ASN A 66 -13.26 -5.08 -12.40
CA ASN A 66 -13.79 -3.89 -11.76
C ASN A 66 -13.02 -3.62 -10.47
N VAL A 67 -12.40 -2.45 -10.36
CA VAL A 67 -11.55 -2.11 -9.20
C VAL A 67 -12.11 -0.92 -8.46
N LEU A 68 -12.26 -1.05 -7.14
CA LEU A 68 -12.53 0.08 -6.25
C LEU A 68 -11.22 0.53 -5.60
N ILE A 69 -10.88 1.80 -5.78
CA ILE A 69 -9.77 2.46 -5.10
C ILE A 69 -10.33 3.55 -4.19
N ILE A 70 -9.92 3.54 -2.93
CA ILE A 70 -10.24 4.60 -1.97
C ILE A 70 -8.93 5.22 -1.49
N SER A 71 -8.73 6.50 -1.76
CA SER A 71 -7.56 7.25 -1.31
C SER A 71 -7.98 8.26 -0.26
N ILE A 72 -7.37 8.21 0.93
CA ILE A 72 -7.71 9.06 2.06
C ILE A 72 -6.52 9.94 2.42
N ASP A 73 -6.67 11.25 2.32
CA ASP A 73 -5.67 12.23 2.76
C ASP A 73 -6.32 13.60 3.00
N THR A 74 -5.57 14.55 3.56
CA THR A 74 -6.00 15.92 3.75
C THR A 74 -5.46 16.85 2.67
N PHE A 75 -6.36 17.52 1.98
CA PHE A 75 -6.08 18.61 1.05
C PHE A 75 -6.58 19.92 1.66
N LYS A 76 -5.64 20.83 1.94
CA LYS A 76 -5.96 22.11 2.61
C LYS A 76 -6.69 23.08 1.67
N HIS A 77 -6.48 22.94 0.37
CA HIS A 77 -6.99 23.88 -0.62
C HIS A 77 -7.58 23.16 -1.82
N THR A 78 -8.68 23.70 -2.35
CA THR A 78 -9.40 23.14 -3.50
C THR A 78 -8.49 22.94 -4.73
N HIS A 79 -7.54 23.85 -4.96
CA HIS A 79 -6.61 23.72 -6.09
C HIS A 79 -5.71 22.47 -5.99
N GLN A 80 -5.40 22.01 -4.77
CA GLN A 80 -4.62 20.79 -4.57
C GLN A 80 -5.43 19.56 -4.99
N ILE A 81 -6.72 19.54 -4.62
CA ILE A 81 -7.66 18.50 -5.03
C ILE A 81 -7.80 18.49 -6.56
N SER A 82 -8.13 19.64 -7.17
CA SER A 82 -8.29 19.74 -8.63
C SER A 82 -7.02 19.35 -9.39
N SER A 83 -5.84 19.68 -8.86
CA SER A 83 -4.56 19.26 -9.45
C SER A 83 -4.37 17.73 -9.40
N HIS A 84 -4.69 17.10 -8.26
CA HIS A 84 -4.61 15.65 -8.11
C HIS A 84 -5.62 14.94 -9.00
N VAL A 85 -6.87 15.40 -9.05
CA VAL A 85 -7.91 14.82 -9.91
C VAL A 85 -7.46 14.85 -11.37
N ARG A 86 -6.97 15.98 -11.88
CA ARG A 86 -6.45 16.07 -13.25
C ARG A 86 -5.31 15.10 -13.55
N LYS A 87 -4.41 14.88 -12.57
CA LYS A 87 -3.33 13.90 -12.74
C LYS A 87 -3.87 12.47 -12.73
N LEU A 88 -4.80 12.16 -11.83
CA LEU A 88 -5.46 10.87 -11.73
C LEU A 88 -6.29 10.54 -12.98
N GLU A 89 -6.91 11.51 -13.64
CA GLU A 89 -7.63 11.32 -14.91
C GLU A 89 -6.75 10.70 -16.02
N ASN A 90 -5.42 10.89 -15.95
CA ASN A 90 -4.47 10.30 -16.89
C ASN A 90 -3.97 8.90 -16.49
N ILE A 91 -4.30 8.44 -15.29
CA ILE A 91 -3.79 7.20 -14.68
C ILE A 91 -4.92 6.18 -14.50
N VAL A 92 -6.08 6.66 -14.03
CA VAL A 92 -7.26 5.87 -13.73
C VAL A 92 -7.94 5.44 -15.02
N THR A 93 -8.03 4.13 -15.23
CA THR A 93 -8.72 3.53 -16.38
C THR A 93 -10.22 3.38 -16.13
N ASP A 94 -11.01 3.13 -17.18
CA ASP A 94 -12.47 3.08 -17.09
C ASP A 94 -13.02 2.02 -16.13
N ASN A 95 -12.29 0.92 -15.96
CA ASN A 95 -12.63 -0.15 -15.03
C ASN A 95 -12.30 0.16 -13.55
N ILE A 96 -11.73 1.33 -13.27
CA ILE A 96 -11.41 1.79 -11.91
C ILE A 96 -12.44 2.84 -11.46
N HIS A 97 -13.12 2.52 -10.36
CA HIS A 97 -13.87 3.48 -9.57
C HIS A 97 -12.96 4.02 -8.47
N PHE A 98 -12.63 5.31 -8.55
CA PHE A 98 -11.71 5.96 -7.63
C PHE A 98 -12.47 6.94 -6.71
N LEU A 99 -12.37 6.74 -5.41
CA LEU A 99 -12.89 7.63 -4.38
C LEU A 99 -11.73 8.39 -3.72
N LEU A 100 -11.68 9.70 -3.89
CA LEU A 100 -10.75 10.59 -3.20
C LEU A 100 -11.45 11.18 -1.96
N ILE A 101 -11.10 10.68 -0.78
CA ILE A 101 -11.61 11.18 0.49
C ILE A 101 -10.66 12.26 1.01
N ASN A 102 -11.14 13.51 1.00
CA ASN A 102 -10.44 14.63 1.61
C ASN A 102 -10.80 14.73 3.10
N HIS A 103 -10.05 14.04 3.96
CA HIS A 103 -10.26 14.06 5.40
C HIS A 103 -8.95 13.86 6.16
N PHE A 104 -8.87 14.48 7.34
CA PHE A 104 -7.77 14.24 8.26
C PHE A 104 -7.82 12.82 8.82
N CYS A 105 -6.77 12.05 8.60
CA CYS A 105 -6.68 10.69 9.12
C CYS A 105 -6.24 10.72 10.57
N ASP A 106 -7.19 10.76 11.49
CA ASP A 106 -6.97 10.48 12.90
C ASP A 106 -7.50 9.10 13.30
N ALA A 107 -7.21 8.70 14.54
CA ALA A 107 -7.62 7.40 15.07
C ALA A 107 -9.14 7.21 15.07
N VAL A 108 -9.90 8.27 15.36
CA VAL A 108 -11.36 8.22 15.52
C VAL A 108 -12.03 8.04 14.16
N PHE A 109 -11.59 8.82 13.17
CA PHE A 109 -12.06 8.68 11.81
C PHE A 109 -11.72 7.29 11.26
N ILE A 110 -10.47 6.84 11.40
CA ILE A 110 -10.03 5.55 10.88
C ILE A 110 -10.81 4.41 11.54
N ASP A 111 -11.02 4.42 12.86
CA ASP A 111 -11.81 3.40 13.56
C ASP A 111 -13.24 3.31 13.01
N ASN A 112 -13.93 4.45 12.90
CA ASN A 112 -15.29 4.51 12.35
C ASN A 112 -15.35 4.06 10.88
N PHE A 113 -14.43 4.53 10.05
CA PHE A 113 -14.32 4.14 8.65
C PHE A 113 -14.11 2.63 8.51
N MET A 114 -13.19 2.07 9.29
CA MET A 114 -12.88 0.64 9.30
C MET A 114 -14.09 -0.18 9.76
N HIS A 115 -14.83 0.26 10.78
CA HIS A 115 -16.03 -0.42 11.24
C HIS A 115 -17.10 -0.50 10.13
N VAL A 116 -17.37 0.62 9.45
CA VAL A 116 -18.32 0.68 8.33
C VAL A 116 -17.87 -0.21 7.17
N PHE A 117 -16.60 -0.14 6.81
CA PHE A 117 -16.09 -0.84 5.63
C PHE A 117 -15.94 -2.36 5.84
N ILE A 118 -15.43 -2.79 7.00
CA ILE A 118 -15.35 -4.21 7.38
C ILE A 118 -16.74 -4.85 7.41
N LYS A 119 -17.76 -4.14 7.91
CA LYS A 119 -19.15 -4.63 7.88
C LYS A 119 -19.57 -4.98 6.46
N LYS A 120 -19.28 -4.12 5.48
CA LYS A 120 -19.59 -4.37 4.06
C LYS A 120 -18.82 -5.57 3.52
N LEU A 121 -17.51 -5.65 3.78
CA LEU A 121 -16.67 -6.78 3.38
C LEU A 121 -17.20 -8.13 3.91
N ASN A 122 -17.64 -8.16 5.16
CA ASN A 122 -18.23 -9.37 5.76
C ASN A 122 -19.59 -9.70 5.13
N GLN A 123 -20.44 -8.70 4.88
CA GLN A 123 -21.76 -8.91 4.27
C GLN A 123 -21.68 -9.51 2.87
N THR A 124 -20.65 -9.17 2.10
CA THR A 124 -20.45 -9.71 0.74
C THR A 124 -19.48 -10.89 0.67
N ASN A 125 -18.93 -11.34 1.82
CA ASN A 125 -17.85 -12.34 1.88
C ASN A 125 -16.69 -12.02 0.91
N PHE A 126 -16.26 -10.76 0.88
CA PHE A 126 -15.26 -10.30 -0.09
C PHE A 126 -13.92 -11.09 0.06
N PRO A 127 -13.28 -11.55 -1.02
CA PRO A 127 -12.06 -12.34 -0.90
C PRO A 127 -10.89 -11.53 -0.30
N ALA A 128 -10.33 -11.98 0.82
CA ALA A 128 -9.16 -11.34 1.45
C ALA A 128 -7.95 -11.24 0.51
N ALA A 129 -7.77 -12.20 -0.39
CA ALA A 129 -6.69 -12.16 -1.39
C ALA A 129 -6.83 -11.04 -2.44
N ARG A 130 -8.02 -10.42 -2.54
CA ARG A 130 -8.34 -9.33 -3.47
C ARG A 130 -8.58 -7.99 -2.76
N PHE A 131 -8.33 -7.94 -1.46
CA PHE A 131 -8.49 -6.76 -0.62
C PHE A 131 -7.15 -6.33 -0.01
N MET A 132 -6.87 -5.03 -0.02
CA MET A 132 -5.63 -4.49 0.55
C MET A 132 -5.85 -3.08 1.09
N ILE A 133 -5.37 -2.84 2.31
CA ILE A 133 -5.26 -1.50 2.90
C ILE A 133 -3.78 -1.18 3.08
N THR A 134 -3.33 -0.02 2.64
CA THR A 134 -1.95 0.42 2.79
C THR A 134 -1.86 1.77 3.48
N ASN A 135 -1.08 1.83 4.55
CA ASN A 135 -0.73 3.08 5.20
C ASN A 135 0.59 3.64 4.64
N PHE A 136 0.53 4.87 4.15
CA PHE A 136 1.65 5.66 3.63
C PHE A 136 2.02 6.84 4.52
N ILE A 137 1.35 7.02 5.67
CA ILE A 137 1.72 8.05 6.64
C ILE A 137 3.09 7.72 7.22
N ARG A 138 4.10 8.42 6.70
CA ARG A 138 5.50 8.46 7.12
C ARG A 138 6.03 9.86 6.86
N HIS A 139 6.87 10.37 7.74
CA HIS A 139 7.45 11.71 7.60
C HIS A 139 8.90 11.60 7.13
N LYS A 140 9.26 12.43 6.15
CA LYS A 140 10.59 12.44 5.52
C LYS A 140 11.67 12.94 6.49
N HIS A 141 11.31 13.90 7.32
CA HIS A 141 12.17 14.49 8.33
C HIS A 141 11.84 13.90 9.70
N SER A 142 12.63 14.24 10.72
CA SER A 142 12.33 13.87 12.10
C SER A 142 10.92 14.33 12.47
N PRO A 143 9.97 13.41 12.70
CA PRO A 143 8.59 13.78 12.95
C PRO A 143 8.48 14.56 14.26
N ASN A 144 7.62 15.57 14.29
CA ASN A 144 7.20 16.20 15.54
C ASN A 144 6.34 15.23 16.38
N ALA A 145 5.98 15.62 17.61
CA ALA A 145 5.26 14.74 18.52
C ALA A 145 3.91 14.24 17.95
N ILE A 146 3.18 15.10 17.23
CA ILE A 146 1.89 14.77 16.63
C ILE A 146 2.08 13.81 15.44
N GLU A 147 3.08 14.08 14.61
CA GLU A 147 3.45 13.23 13.46
C GLU A 147 3.92 11.84 13.91
N LYS A 148 4.71 11.79 14.98
CA LYS A 148 5.16 10.52 15.56
C LYS A 148 3.98 9.74 16.13
N GLN A 149 3.07 10.43 16.83
CA GLN A 149 1.86 9.81 17.35
C GLN A 149 0.97 9.25 16.23
N SER A 150 0.81 9.96 15.12
CA SER A 150 0.02 9.48 13.99
C SER A 150 0.65 8.25 13.31
N GLU A 151 1.97 8.22 13.18
CA GLU A 151 2.71 7.06 12.66
C GLU A 151 2.59 5.80 13.54
N GLU A 152 2.26 5.94 14.81
CA GLU A 152 2.06 4.82 15.74
C GLU A 152 0.59 4.40 15.84
N ILE A 153 -0.32 5.36 16.00
CA ILE A 153 -1.73 5.08 16.29
C ILE A 153 -2.47 4.59 15.06
N ILE A 154 -2.33 5.24 13.91
CA ILE A 154 -3.08 4.90 12.69
C ILE A 154 -2.88 3.43 12.28
N PRO A 155 -1.64 2.93 12.10
CA PRO A 155 -1.46 1.53 11.73
C PRO A 155 -1.96 0.56 12.81
N THR A 156 -1.89 0.94 14.08
CA THR A 156 -2.39 0.10 15.18
C THR A 156 -3.92 0.02 15.18
N THR A 157 -4.61 1.15 14.92
CA THR A 157 -6.08 1.20 14.79
C THR A 157 -6.56 0.35 13.62
N ILE A 158 -5.95 0.50 12.43
CA ILE A 158 -6.33 -0.30 11.24
C ILE A 158 -6.14 -1.79 11.51
N GLN A 159 -4.98 -2.18 12.05
CA GLN A 159 -4.69 -3.59 12.33
C GLN A 159 -5.63 -4.18 13.38
N THR A 160 -5.95 -3.42 14.44
CA THR A 160 -6.87 -3.87 15.50
C THR A 160 -8.26 -4.12 14.94
N ALA A 161 -8.76 -3.21 14.09
CA ALA A 161 -10.05 -3.40 13.43
C ALA A 161 -10.06 -4.66 12.55
N LEU A 162 -9.01 -4.92 11.77
CA LEU A 162 -8.92 -6.11 10.92
C LEU A 162 -8.73 -7.40 11.71
N ASP A 163 -8.02 -7.37 12.83
CA ASP A 163 -7.82 -8.52 13.71
C ASP A 163 -9.09 -8.95 14.43
N SER A 164 -10.09 -8.08 14.54
CA SER A 164 -11.44 -8.44 14.98
C SER A 164 -12.19 -9.35 14.00
N THR A 165 -11.63 -9.58 12.82
CA THR A 165 -12.19 -10.44 11.76
C THR A 165 -11.36 -11.71 11.61
N ALA A 166 -12.02 -12.83 11.31
CA ALA A 166 -11.32 -14.08 11.01
C ALA A 166 -10.59 -14.05 9.65
N THR A 167 -11.05 -13.22 8.71
CA THR A 167 -10.65 -13.26 7.29
C THR A 167 -9.59 -12.22 6.93
N TYR A 168 -9.70 -10.99 7.44
CA TYR A 168 -8.96 -9.85 6.91
C TYR A 168 -7.73 -9.42 7.73
N GLY A 169 -7.40 -10.14 8.81
CA GLY A 169 -6.28 -9.78 9.70
C GLY A 169 -4.89 -9.68 9.03
N THR A 170 -4.74 -10.14 7.78
CA THR A 170 -3.49 -9.99 7.00
C THR A 170 -3.62 -9.05 5.79
N CYS A 171 -4.70 -8.28 5.67
CA CYS A 171 -4.93 -7.38 4.55
C CYS A 171 -4.31 -5.99 4.73
N PHE A 172 -3.64 -5.73 5.86
CA PHE A 172 -3.01 -4.44 6.14
C PHE A 172 -1.51 -4.43 5.85
N PHE A 173 -1.10 -3.38 5.14
CA PHE A 173 0.24 -3.15 4.67
C PHE A 173 0.73 -1.76 5.08
N GLN A 174 2.03 -1.67 5.32
CA GLN A 174 2.68 -0.44 5.73
C GLN A 174 3.80 -0.11 4.76
N TRP A 175 3.87 1.15 4.36
CA TRP A 175 4.97 1.67 3.57
C TRP A 175 6.26 1.78 4.39
N PHE A 176 7.39 1.39 3.78
CA PHE A 176 8.72 1.53 4.40
C PHE A 176 9.17 2.98 4.56
N GLY A 177 8.51 3.94 3.91
CA GLY A 177 8.84 5.35 4.05
C GLY A 177 10.00 5.79 3.17
N TYR A 178 10.65 6.87 3.58
CA TYR A 178 11.72 7.53 2.84
C TYR A 178 13.08 6.81 2.96
N ASN A 179 13.08 5.48 2.80
CA ASN A 179 14.30 4.70 2.60
C ASN A 179 14.56 4.53 1.08
N PRO A 180 15.75 4.89 0.55
CA PRO A 180 16.01 4.86 -0.89
C PRO A 180 15.81 3.49 -1.57
N MET A 181 16.12 2.41 -0.86
CA MET A 181 16.00 1.04 -1.37
C MET A 181 14.59 0.49 -1.22
N PHE A 182 13.89 0.87 -0.16
CA PHE A 182 12.53 0.41 0.12
C PHE A 182 11.43 1.40 -0.30
N TYR A 183 11.79 2.49 -0.99
CA TYR A 183 10.87 3.60 -1.30
C TYR A 183 9.61 3.16 -2.03
N ASN A 184 9.70 2.16 -2.92
CA ASN A 184 8.56 1.65 -3.69
C ASN A 184 7.95 0.37 -3.10
N TYR A 185 8.27 0.04 -1.86
CA TYR A 185 7.87 -1.21 -1.24
C TYR A 185 6.95 -0.98 -0.05
N VAL A 186 6.01 -1.89 0.13
CA VAL A 186 5.17 -2.02 1.32
C VAL A 186 5.36 -3.41 1.90
N TYR A 187 5.07 -3.57 3.19
CA TYR A 187 5.16 -4.84 3.86
C TYR A 187 3.88 -5.18 4.61
N ASN A 188 3.59 -6.47 4.75
CA ASN A 188 2.48 -6.92 5.55
C ASN A 188 2.70 -6.58 7.03
N TYR A 189 1.89 -5.68 7.57
CA TYR A 189 2.14 -5.07 8.87
C TYR A 189 2.14 -6.11 9.99
N LYS A 190 1.10 -6.96 10.06
CA LYS A 190 0.99 -8.03 11.05
C LYS A 190 2.17 -8.98 11.00
N ARG A 191 2.53 -9.46 9.81
CA ARG A 191 3.58 -10.49 9.65
C ARG A 191 4.95 -9.97 10.11
N LEU A 192 5.34 -8.75 9.73
CA LEU A 192 6.65 -8.22 10.14
C LEU A 192 6.62 -7.71 11.59
N LYS A 193 5.55 -7.05 12.04
CA LYS A 193 5.47 -6.52 13.42
C LYS A 193 5.43 -7.65 14.46
N SER A 194 4.75 -8.75 14.17
CA SER A 194 4.74 -9.93 15.06
C SER A 194 6.06 -10.71 15.10
N ASN A 195 7.01 -10.40 14.21
CA ASN A 195 8.30 -11.09 14.13
C ASN A 195 9.47 -10.09 14.18
N PRO A 196 9.68 -9.37 15.31
CA PRO A 196 10.70 -8.35 15.41
C PRO A 196 12.13 -8.89 15.22
N VAL A 197 12.39 -10.14 15.63
CA VAL A 197 13.68 -10.81 15.39
C VAL A 197 13.94 -10.97 13.90
N VAL A 198 12.92 -11.33 13.12
CA VAL A 198 13.04 -11.43 11.65
C VAL A 198 13.30 -10.05 11.06
N TYR A 199 12.61 -9.01 11.53
CA TYR A 199 12.78 -7.63 11.06
C TYR A 199 14.21 -7.11 11.23
N ASN A 200 14.98 -7.59 12.22
CA ASN A 200 16.40 -7.22 12.39
C ASN A 200 17.26 -7.60 11.17
N HIS A 201 16.79 -8.49 10.30
CA HIS A 201 17.46 -8.87 9.06
C HIS A 201 17.14 -7.95 7.86
N ILE A 202 16.41 -6.85 8.05
CA ILE A 202 16.05 -5.92 6.96
C ILE A 202 17.28 -5.37 6.21
N TYR A 203 18.41 -5.17 6.90
CA TYR A 203 19.66 -4.74 6.25
C TYR A 203 20.21 -5.79 5.27
N ALA A 204 20.00 -7.08 5.54
CA ALA A 204 20.39 -8.14 4.62
C ALA A 204 19.48 -8.17 3.38
N VAL A 205 18.20 -7.77 3.54
CA VAL A 205 17.29 -7.55 2.40
C VAL A 205 17.76 -6.35 1.58
N GLU A 206 18.18 -5.26 2.22
CA GLU A 206 18.69 -4.06 1.53
C GLU A 206 19.94 -4.37 0.70
N ASP A 207 20.90 -5.12 1.27
CA ASP A 207 22.10 -5.59 0.56
C ASP A 207 21.72 -6.51 -0.61
N LEU A 208 20.77 -7.43 -0.42
CA LEU A 208 20.26 -8.29 -1.48
C LEU A 208 19.64 -7.47 -2.63
N LEU A 209 18.74 -6.52 -2.34
CA LEU A 209 18.13 -5.66 -3.36
C LEU A 209 19.18 -4.80 -4.08
N THR A 210 20.21 -4.36 -3.36
CA THR A 210 21.34 -3.62 -3.95
C THR A 210 22.11 -4.49 -4.94
N LYS A 211 22.40 -5.75 -4.58
CA LYS A 211 23.03 -6.73 -5.48
C LYS A 211 22.15 -7.01 -6.70
N LEU A 212 20.85 -7.24 -6.50
CA LEU A 212 19.88 -7.44 -7.57
C LEU A 212 19.81 -6.24 -8.53
N SER A 213 19.95 -5.00 -8.04
CA SER A 213 19.95 -3.82 -8.91
C SER A 213 21.19 -3.66 -9.80
N ARG A 214 22.26 -4.41 -9.52
CA ARG A 214 23.56 -4.32 -10.21
C ARG A 214 23.91 -5.58 -11.00
N LYS A 215 23.13 -6.65 -10.84
CA LYS A 215 23.45 -7.95 -11.43
C LYS A 215 23.31 -7.93 -12.95
N THR A 216 24.02 -8.84 -13.60
CA THR A 216 23.79 -9.18 -15.00
C THR A 216 22.65 -10.19 -15.13
N LEU A 217 22.00 -10.27 -16.31
CA LEU A 217 20.83 -11.13 -16.55
C LEU A 217 21.08 -12.63 -16.24
N SER A 218 22.33 -13.09 -16.28
CA SER A 218 22.70 -14.49 -16.05
C SER A 218 23.03 -14.84 -14.60
N GLU A 219 23.09 -13.87 -13.69
CA GLU A 219 23.50 -14.09 -12.30
C GLU A 219 22.30 -14.44 -11.41
N LYS A 220 22.43 -15.57 -10.70
CA LYS A 220 21.49 -16.00 -9.65
C LYS A 220 22.11 -15.77 -8.28
N ILE A 221 21.34 -15.20 -7.36
CA ILE A 221 21.79 -15.00 -5.98
C ILE A 221 21.26 -16.13 -5.10
N VAL A 222 22.16 -16.81 -4.40
CA VAL A 222 21.79 -17.84 -3.43
C VAL A 222 21.43 -17.19 -2.09
N ILE A 223 20.26 -17.53 -1.55
CA ILE A 223 19.77 -17.07 -0.24
C ILE A 223 19.67 -18.28 0.69
N GLN A 224 20.40 -18.21 1.80
CA GLN A 224 20.37 -19.22 2.88
C GLN A 224 19.68 -18.70 4.16
N ASN A 225 19.50 -17.39 4.27
CA ASN A 225 18.90 -16.78 5.45
C ASN A 225 17.37 -16.80 5.34
N MET A 226 16.71 -17.68 6.09
CA MET A 226 15.25 -17.81 6.07
C MET A 226 14.51 -16.58 6.62
N SER A 227 15.14 -15.75 7.45
CA SER A 227 14.58 -14.45 7.85
C SER A 227 14.49 -13.49 6.65
N VAL A 228 15.49 -13.49 5.76
CA VAL A 228 15.45 -12.72 4.52
C VAL A 228 14.33 -13.23 3.62
N VAL A 229 14.23 -14.56 3.44
CA VAL A 229 13.15 -15.17 2.65
C VAL A 229 11.77 -14.77 3.20
N PHE A 230 11.58 -14.83 4.52
CA PHE A 230 10.32 -14.44 5.17
C PHE A 230 9.96 -12.96 4.90
N ILE A 231 10.93 -12.04 4.99
CA ILE A 231 10.68 -10.63 4.67
C ILE A 231 10.26 -10.48 3.21
N LEU A 232 10.95 -11.13 2.27
CA LEU A 232 10.63 -11.07 0.85
C LEU A 232 9.22 -11.61 0.52
N GLN A 233 8.77 -12.66 1.21
CA GLN A 233 7.40 -13.22 1.10
C GLN A 233 6.31 -12.27 1.60
N HIS A 234 6.70 -11.28 2.40
CA HIS A 234 5.80 -10.32 3.03
C HIS A 234 6.09 -8.87 2.63
N MET A 235 6.89 -8.68 1.59
CA MET A 235 7.20 -7.40 0.95
C MET A 235 6.64 -7.39 -0.47
N TYR A 236 6.16 -6.23 -0.91
CA TYR A 236 5.43 -6.06 -2.17
C TYR A 236 5.84 -4.74 -2.83
N ASN A 237 6.06 -4.74 -4.14
CA ASN A 237 6.39 -3.54 -4.91
C ASN A 237 5.09 -2.98 -5.53
N PHE A 238 4.66 -1.80 -5.07
CA PHE A 238 3.43 -1.18 -5.60
C PHE A 238 3.64 -0.48 -6.95
N CYS A 239 4.88 -0.43 -7.43
CA CYS A 239 5.26 0.06 -8.75
C CYS A 239 5.43 -1.06 -9.78
N GLN A 240 4.81 -2.22 -9.59
CA GLN A 240 4.84 -3.34 -10.54
C GLN A 240 3.45 -3.88 -10.87
N TYR A 241 3.28 -4.32 -12.12
CA TYR A 241 2.08 -5.00 -12.57
C TYR A 241 2.01 -6.42 -12.01
N ASN A 242 0.81 -6.86 -11.62
CA ASN A 242 0.57 -8.24 -11.20
C ASN A 242 -0.06 -9.06 -12.33
N ASN A 243 0.84 -9.68 -13.11
CA ASN A 243 0.51 -10.60 -14.20
C ASN A 243 0.65 -12.08 -13.80
N LEU A 244 1.07 -12.35 -12.55
CA LEU A 244 1.40 -13.70 -12.09
C LEU A 244 0.22 -14.39 -11.39
N THR A 245 -0.66 -13.62 -10.75
CA THR A 245 -1.71 -14.18 -9.87
C THR A 245 -3.02 -13.41 -9.99
N ASP A 246 -4.11 -14.07 -9.61
CA ASP A 246 -5.42 -13.44 -9.44
C ASP A 246 -5.58 -12.73 -8.08
N ARG A 247 -4.57 -12.81 -7.20
CA ARG A 247 -4.47 -12.03 -5.98
C ARG A 247 -4.30 -10.54 -6.34
N ILE A 248 -4.53 -9.64 -5.38
CA ILE A 248 -4.34 -8.21 -5.60
C ILE A 248 -2.88 -7.87 -5.94
N ALA A 249 -1.94 -8.42 -5.18
CA ALA A 249 -0.49 -8.26 -5.37
C ALA A 249 0.23 -9.59 -5.10
N PHE A 250 1.45 -9.71 -5.63
CA PHE A 250 2.37 -10.82 -5.39
C PHE A 250 3.63 -10.30 -4.69
N SER A 251 4.29 -11.18 -3.94
CA SER A 251 5.43 -10.79 -3.12
C SER A 251 6.71 -10.66 -3.93
N ILE A 252 7.71 -9.93 -3.41
CA ILE A 252 9.05 -9.86 -4.03
C ILE A 252 9.69 -11.24 -4.10
N HIS A 253 9.40 -12.10 -3.13
CA HIS A 253 9.82 -13.50 -3.22
C HIS A 253 9.29 -14.17 -4.49
N ASP A 254 7.99 -14.06 -4.76
CA ASP A 254 7.37 -14.72 -5.91
C ASP A 254 7.88 -14.13 -7.24
N GLU A 255 8.10 -12.82 -7.27
CA GLU A 255 8.75 -12.11 -8.38
C GLU A 255 10.11 -12.74 -8.68
N LEU A 256 11.01 -12.72 -7.69
CA LEU A 256 12.40 -13.13 -7.87
C LEU A 256 12.53 -14.63 -8.17
N ILE A 257 11.61 -15.46 -7.69
CA ILE A 257 11.56 -16.87 -8.07
C ILE A 257 11.08 -17.02 -9.52
N SER A 258 10.05 -16.28 -9.94
CA SER A 258 9.53 -16.36 -11.31
C SER A 258 10.52 -15.89 -12.37
N GLU A 259 11.37 -14.91 -12.03
CA GLU A 259 12.45 -14.41 -12.88
C GLU A 259 13.72 -15.28 -12.81
N GLU A 260 13.71 -16.35 -12.01
CA GLU A 260 14.89 -17.14 -11.67
C GLU A 260 16.06 -16.30 -11.11
N SER A 261 15.74 -15.17 -10.49
CA SER A 261 16.68 -14.18 -9.97
C SER A 261 17.40 -14.65 -8.70
N ILE A 262 16.79 -15.56 -7.95
CA ILE A 262 17.30 -16.10 -6.69
C ILE A 262 17.18 -17.62 -6.64
N VAL A 263 18.01 -18.25 -5.81
CA VAL A 263 17.89 -19.68 -5.43
C VAL A 263 17.88 -19.76 -3.92
N ILE A 264 16.88 -20.45 -3.36
CA ILE A 264 16.76 -20.62 -1.91
C ILE A 264 17.34 -21.98 -1.53
N VAL A 265 18.26 -21.99 -0.56
CA VAL A 265 18.85 -23.20 -0.01
C VAL A 265 18.51 -23.27 1.46
N THR A 266 17.77 -24.32 1.84
CA THR A 266 17.31 -24.59 3.20
C THR A 266 18.27 -25.48 3.96
#